data_AF-A0A8T5B2I1-F1
#
_entry.id   AF-A0A8T5B2I1-F1
#
_cell.length_a   1.000
_cell.length_b   1.000
_cell.length_c   1.000
_cell.angle_alpha   90.00
_cell.angle_beta   90.00
_cell.angle_gamma   90.00
#
_symmetry.space_group_name_H-M   'P 1'
#
loop_
_entity.id
_entity.type
_entity.pdbx_description
1 polymer ?
#
loop_
_entity_poly.entity_id
_entity_poly.type
_entity_poly.pdbx_seq_one_letter_code
_entity_poly.pdbx_strand_id
1 'polypeptide(L)' 'MSECISSGDEGLDEVTGGGFPRGSLILLAGNPGTGKTVFSTQFLVKGAESDEPGVYVSFAEDKSLLVKNIF' A
#
# COMPACT_ATOMS: atom_id res chain seq x y z
N MET A 1 -7.13 13.22 -18.55
CA MET A 1 -6.11 13.11 -17.47
C MET A 1 -6.45 11.86 -16.68
N SER A 2 -5.46 11.00 -16.40
CA SER A 2 -5.67 9.81 -15.57
C SER A 2 -6.12 10.25 -14.19
N GLU A 3 -7.17 9.63 -13.64
CA GLU A 3 -7.52 9.79 -12.23
C GLU A 3 -6.38 9.19 -11.38
N CYS A 4 -6.00 9.84 -10.28
CA CYS A 4 -5.03 9.33 -9.33
C CYS A 4 -5.72 8.93 -8.02
N ILE A 5 -5.17 7.94 -7.35
CA ILE A 5 -5.57 7.50 -6.01
C ILE A 5 -4.43 7.77 -5.03
N SER A 6 -4.77 8.15 -3.80
CA SER A 6 -3.75 8.36 -2.76
C SER A 6 -2.94 7.08 -2.53
N SER A 7 -1.64 7.23 -2.30
CA SER A 7 -0.75 6.15 -1.88
C SER A 7 -0.89 5.78 -0.40
N GLY A 8 -1.69 6.53 0.37
CA GLY A 8 -1.82 6.37 1.82
C GLY A 8 -0.68 7.01 2.63
N ASP A 9 0.24 7.70 1.96
CA ASP A 9 1.32 8.50 2.54
C ASP A 9 1.35 9.88 1.87
N GLU A 10 1.13 10.94 2.66
CA GLU A 10 1.03 12.31 2.15
C GLU A 10 2.33 12.78 1.47
N GLY A 11 3.49 12.39 2.02
CA GLY A 11 4.79 12.76 1.47
C GLY A 11 5.04 12.11 0.12
N LEU A 12 4.65 10.85 -0.05
CA LEU A 12 4.76 10.16 -1.34
C LEU A 12 3.77 10.72 -2.36
N ASP A 13 2.55 11.08 -1.93
CA ASP A 13 1.56 11.71 -2.82
C ASP A 13 2.07 13.06 -3.34
N GLU A 14 2.75 13.87 -2.52
CA GLU A 14 3.38 15.11 -2.96
C GLU A 14 4.45 14.85 -4.03
N VAL A 15 5.34 13.88 -3.80
CA VAL A 15 6.43 13.53 -4.73
C VAL A 15 5.90 12.94 -6.05
N THR A 16 4.80 12.21 -6.01
CA THR A 16 4.21 11.54 -7.18
C THR A 16 3.18 12.39 -7.92
N GLY A 17 2.80 13.55 -7.39
CA GLY A 17 1.82 14.45 -8.01
C GLY A 17 0.37 14.00 -7.80
N GLY A 18 0.05 13.46 -6.62
CA GLY A 18 -1.29 13.03 -6.22
C GLY A 18 -1.46 11.52 -6.09
N GLY A 19 -0.37 10.77 -5.94
CA GLY A 19 -0.39 9.33 -5.72
C GLY A 19 -0.27 8.49 -6.99
N PHE A 20 -0.99 7.37 -7.05
CA PHE A 20 -0.88 6.38 -8.11
C PHE A 20 -1.94 6.54 -9.19
N PRO A 21 -1.63 6.34 -10.49
CA PRO A 21 -2.64 6.32 -11.53
C PRO A 21 -3.67 5.21 -11.30
N ARG A 22 -4.97 5.53 -11.32
CA ARG A 22 -6.04 4.54 -11.14
C ARG A 22 -5.97 3.48 -12.25
N GLY A 23 -6.11 2.22 -11.86
CA GLY A 23 -6.10 1.08 -12.80
C GLY A 23 -4.71 0.71 -13.31
N SER A 24 -3.64 1.20 -12.68
CA SER A 24 -2.26 0.84 -13.02
C SER A 24 -1.71 -0.28 -12.14
N LEU A 25 -0.61 -0.89 -12.60
CA LEU A 25 0.19 -1.83 -11.82
C LEU A 25 1.38 -1.09 -11.21
N ILE A 26 1.49 -1.11 -9.89
CA ILE A 26 2.58 -0.47 -9.15
C ILE A 26 3.57 -1.54 -8.65
N LEU A 27 4.86 -1.37 -8.95
CA LEU A 27 5.94 -2.21 -8.43
C LEU A 27 6.63 -1.51 -7.26
N LEU A 28 6.52 -2.09 -6.07
CA LEU A 28 7.25 -1.65 -4.89
C LEU A 28 8.51 -2.51 -4.69
N ALA A 29 9.69 -1.94 -4.96
CA ALA A 29 10.96 -2.64 -4.88
C ALA A 29 11.92 -2.01 -3.86
N GLY A 30 12.74 -2.84 -3.22
CA GLY A 30 13.71 -2.41 -2.20
C GLY A 30 14.29 -3.59 -1.43
N ASN A 31 15.41 -3.37 -0.72
CA ASN A 31 16.09 -4.40 0.07
C ASN A 31 15.21 -4.94 1.21
N PRO A 32 15.51 -6.14 1.77
CA PRO A 32 14.85 -6.61 3.00
C PRO A 32 14.91 -5.55 4.10
N GLY A 33 13.82 -5.38 4.86
CA GLY A 33 13.73 -4.39 5.94
C GLY A 33 13.42 -2.95 5.51
N THR A 34 13.32 -2.62 4.22
CA THR A 34 12.98 -1.25 3.76
C THR A 34 11.50 -0.88 3.87
N GLY A 35 10.69 -1.64 4.62
CA GLY A 35 9.30 -1.28 4.87
C GLY A 35 8.27 -1.64 3.79
N LYS A 36 8.61 -2.46 2.77
CA LYS A 36 7.67 -2.83 1.68
C LYS A 36 6.34 -3.40 2.18
N THR A 37 6.41 -4.38 3.09
CA THR A 37 5.23 -5.02 3.69
C THR A 37 4.40 -4.00 4.47
N VAL A 38 5.06 -3.14 5.25
CA VAL A 38 4.43 -2.06 6.02
C VAL A 38 3.68 -1.11 5.09
N PHE A 39 4.36 -0.59 4.06
CA PHE A 39 3.77 0.30 3.07
C PHE A 39 2.55 -0.33 2.37
N SER A 40 2.70 -1.56 1.87
CA SER A 40 1.61 -2.25 1.17
C SER A 40 0.38 -2.51 2.06
N THR A 41 0.60 -2.75 3.36
CA THR A 41 -0.48 -2.96 4.32
C THR A 41 -1.12 -1.62 4.70
N GLN A 42 -0.34 -0.57 4.92
CA GLN A 42 -0.83 0.77 5.19
C GLN A 42 -1.71 1.29 4.04
N PHE A 43 -1.30 1.07 2.79
CA PHE A 43 -2.12 1.41 1.62
C PHE A 43 -3.50 0.74 1.67
N LEU A 44 -3.56 -0.55 2.00
CA LEU A 44 -4.83 -1.27 2.15
C LEU A 44 -5.67 -0.79 3.33
N VAL A 45 -5.04 -0.50 4.47
CA VAL A 45 -5.74 0.05 5.65
C VAL A 45 -6.35 1.41 5.33
N LYS A 46 -5.60 2.29 4.65
CA LYS A 46 -6.09 3.61 4.22
C LYS A 46 -7.23 3.51 3.21
N GLY A 47 -7.14 2.55 2.29
CA GLY A 47 -8.26 2.20 1.40
C GLY A 47 -9.49 1.77 2.20
N ALA A 48 -9.33 0.86 3.16
CA ALA A 48 -10.43 0.39 4.00
C ALA A 48 -11.04 1.49 4.89
N GLU A 49 -10.24 2.41 5.43
CA GLU A 49 -10.71 3.62 6.13
C GLU A 49 -11.54 4.55 5.23
N SER A 50 -11.35 4.44 3.91
CA SER A 50 -12.06 5.21 2.87
C SER A 50 -13.18 4.39 2.20
N ASP A 51 -13.62 3.28 2.80
CA ASP A 51 -14.60 2.34 2.26
C ASP A 51 -14.20 1.69 0.91
N GLU A 52 -12.90 1.67 0.57
CA GLU A 52 -12.40 0.97 -0.61
C GLU A 52 -12.10 -0.51 -0.30
N PRO A 53 -12.66 -1.46 -1.07
CA PRO A 53 -12.38 -2.87 -0.89
C PRO A 53 -10.96 -3.21 -1.35
N GLY A 54 -10.26 -4.04 -0.57
CA GLY A 54 -8.89 -4.45 -0.87
C GLY A 54 -8.60 -5.89 -0.48
N VAL A 55 -7.62 -6.51 -1.16
CA VAL A 55 -7.16 -7.87 -0.87
C VAL A 55 -5.65 -7.84 -0.69
N TYR A 56 -5.17 -8.44 0.39
CA TYR A 56 -3.75 -8.71 0.60
C TYR A 56 -3.45 -10.18 0.31
N VAL A 57 -2.51 -10.44 -0.60
CA VAL A 57 -2.03 -11.79 -0.91
C VAL A 57 -0.57 -11.89 -0.51
N SER A 58 -0.27 -12.78 0.43
CA SER A 58 1.09 -13.04 0.92
C SER A 58 1.54 -14.45 0.54
N PHE A 59 2.78 -14.56 0.10
CA PHE A 59 3.48 -15.83 -0.09
C PHE A 59 4.61 -16.04 0.95
N ALA A 60 4.87 -15.03 1.80
CA ALA A 60 6.00 -15.02 2.72
C ALA A 60 5.60 -15.29 4.18
N GLU A 61 4.44 -14.80 4.61
CA GLU A 61 3.95 -14.89 5.98
C GLU A 61 2.46 -15.26 6.01
N ASP A 62 2.03 -16.00 7.03
CA ASP A 62 0.62 -16.27 7.26
C ASP A 62 -0.09 -15.08 7.93
N LYS A 63 -1.43 -15.12 7.92
CA LYS A 63 -2.29 -14.05 8.45
C LYS A 63 -1.97 -13.68 9.89
N SER A 64 -1.69 -14.65 10.76
CA SER A 64 -1.50 -14.38 12.19
C SER A 64 -0.20 -13.60 12.44
N LEU A 65 0.87 -13.96 11.72
CA LEU A 65 2.15 -13.25 11.79
C LEU A 65 2.07 -11.86 11.20
N LEU A 66 1.41 -11.68 10.05
CA LEU A 66 1.23 -10.38 9.44
C LEU A 66 0.50 -9.42 10.40
N VAL A 67 -0.61 -9.87 10.99
CA VAL A 67 -1.38 -9.04 11.92
C VAL A 67 -0.53 -8.63 13.12
N LYS A 68 0.22 -9.57 13.71
CA LYS A 68 1.11 -9.29 14.85
C LYS A 68 2.25 -8.30 14.52
N ASN A 69 2.75 -8.33 13.29
CA ASN A 69 3.86 -7.46 12.88
C ASN A 69 3.42 -6.04 12.54
N ILE A 70 2.13 -5.85 12.20
CA ILE A 70 1.59 -4.57 11.72
C ILE A 70 0.70 -3.89 12.77
N PHE A 71 0.03 -4.66 13.65
CA PHE A 71 -0.89 -4.19 14.69
C PHE A 71 -0.46 -4.70 16.08
#